data_AF-A0A839UI27-F1
#
_entry.id   AF-A0A839UI27-F1
#
_cell.length_a   1.000
_cell.length_b   1.000
_cell.length_c   1.000
_cell.angle_alpha   90.00
_cell.angle_beta   90.00
_cell.angle_gamma   90.00
#
_symmetry.space_group_name_H-M   'P 1'
#
loop_
_entity.id
_entity.type
_entity.pdbx_description
1 polymer ?
#
loop_
_entity_poly.entity_id
_entity_poly.type
_entity_poly.pdbx_seq_one_letter_code
_entity_poly.pdbx_strand_id
1 'polypeptide(L)'
;MEKALKRVEAIVQGDPLDPATMIGAQASSEQLEKILPYMDIGKQEGAEVPIGGERNVLPGDLAGGYYVVAISIFAMPKIKHVVVRF
;
A
#
# COMPACT_ATOMS: atom_id res chain seq x y z
N MET A 1 12.32 12.12 7.19
CA MET A 1 11.75 10.78 7.46
C MET A 1 10.42 10.90 8.19
N GLU A 2 10.42 11.44 9.41
CA GLU A 2 9.25 11.50 10.30
C GLU A 2 7.98 12.14 9.69
N LYS A 3 8.13 13.23 8.92
CA LYS A 3 6.97 13.91 8.28
C LYS A 3 6.29 13.08 7.18
N ALA A 4 7.05 12.23 6.47
CA ALA A 4 6.48 11.37 5.43
C ALA A 4 5.73 10.20 6.06
N LEU A 5 6.33 9.56 7.06
CA LEU A 5 5.71 8.47 7.82
C LEU A 5 4.41 8.93 8.49
N LYS A 6 4.42 10.06 9.21
CA LYS A 6 3.22 10.64 9.82
C LYS A 6 2.08 10.92 8.83
N ARG A 7 2.41 11.27 7.58
CA ARG A 7 1.39 11.48 6.54
C ARG A 7 0.79 10.19 6.06
N VAL A 8 1.59 9.13 5.94
CA VAL A 8 1.11 7.81 5.53
C VAL A 8 0.31 7.15 6.63
N GLU A 9 0.70 7.30 7.90
CA GLU A 9 -0.07 6.87 9.07
C GLU A 9 -1.44 7.55 9.17
N ALA A 10 -1.54 8.80 8.72
CA ALA A 10 -2.79 9.56 8.75
C ALA A 10 -3.74 9.24 7.59
N ILE A 11 -3.37 8.34 6.67
CA ILE A 11 -4.23 7.97 5.54
C ILE A 11 -5.41 7.14 6.05
N VAL A 12 -6.62 7.63 5.76
CA VAL A 12 -7.86 6.92 6.07
C VAL A 12 -8.28 6.07 4.87
N GLN A 13 -8.46 4.77 5.09
CA GLN A 13 -8.99 3.84 4.11
C GLN A 13 -10.43 3.47 4.46
N GLY A 14 -11.28 3.37 3.45
CA GLY A 14 -12.71 3.16 3.72
C GLY A 14 -13.58 3.09 2.49
N ASP A 15 -14.86 3.37 2.70
CA ASP A 15 -15.87 3.43 1.64
C ASP A 15 -15.57 4.65 0.74
N PRO A 16 -15.48 4.49 -0.59
CA PRO A 16 -15.30 5.63 -1.51
C PRO A 16 -16.42 6.67 -1.46
N LEU A 17 -17.60 6.34 -0.90
CA LEU A 17 -18.71 7.28 -0.68
C LEU A 17 -18.57 8.07 0.63
N ASP A 18 -17.69 7.65 1.54
CA ASP A 18 -17.40 8.40 2.76
C ASP A 18 -16.41 9.54 2.43
N PRO A 19 -16.78 10.82 2.66
CA PRO A 19 -15.89 11.95 2.40
C PRO A 19 -14.64 11.98 3.27
N ALA A 20 -14.57 11.22 4.37
CA ALA A 20 -13.36 11.05 5.17
C ALA A 20 -12.38 10.04 4.55
N THR A 21 -12.83 9.20 3.62
CA THR A 21 -11.97 8.22 2.95
C THR A 21 -10.99 8.90 2.00
N MET A 22 -9.70 8.62 2.21
CA MET A 22 -8.62 9.09 1.33
C MET A 22 -8.23 8.05 0.29
N ILE A 23 -8.35 6.76 0.61
CA ILE A 23 -8.02 5.63 -0.28
C ILE A 23 -9.11 4.55 -0.20
N GLY A 24 -9.70 4.21 -1.34
CA GLY A 24 -10.67 3.13 -1.46
C GLY A 24 -10.05 1.75 -1.71
N ALA A 25 -10.90 0.74 -1.86
CA ALA A 25 -10.47 -0.62 -2.22
C ALA A 25 -9.88 -0.68 -3.63
N GLN A 26 -8.99 -1.65 -3.87
CA GLN A 26 -8.58 -2.03 -5.22
C GLN A 26 -9.78 -2.61 -5.98
N ALA A 27 -9.75 -2.47 -7.31
CA ALA A 27 -10.86 -2.89 -8.17
C ALA A 27 -11.15 -4.40 -8.10
N SER A 28 -10.15 -5.24 -7.81
CA SER A 28 -10.32 -6.69 -7.73
C SER A 28 -9.25 -7.38 -6.88
N SER A 29 -9.50 -8.64 -6.51
CA SER A 29 -8.51 -9.54 -5.89
C SER A 29 -7.28 -9.73 -6.78
N GLU A 30 -7.48 -9.82 -8.09
CA GLU A 30 -6.39 -10.02 -9.05
C GLU A 30 -5.38 -8.85 -9.02
N GLN A 31 -5.85 -7.62 -8.81
CA GLN A 31 -4.97 -6.47 -8.62
C GLN A 31 -4.18 -6.60 -7.33
N LEU A 32 -4.84 -7.03 -6.24
CA LEU A 32 -4.18 -7.27 -4.96
C LEU A 32 -3.07 -8.34 -5.09
N GLU A 33 -3.38 -9.45 -5.75
CA GLU A 33 -2.47 -10.58 -5.97
C GLU A 33 -1.27 -10.22 -6.87
N LYS A 34 -1.41 -9.22 -7.75
CA LYS A 34 -0.28 -8.68 -8.52
C LYS A 34 0.58 -7.74 -7.69
N ILE A 35 -0.03 -6.89 -6.87
CA ILE A 35 0.66 -5.84 -6.12
C ILE A 35 1.50 -6.43 -4.97
N LEU A 36 0.94 -7.37 -4.19
CA LEU A 36 1.61 -7.91 -3.01
C LEU A 36 2.96 -8.56 -3.31
N PRO A 37 3.12 -9.41 -4.35
CA PRO A 37 4.43 -9.99 -4.71
C PRO A 37 5.48 -8.94 -5.08
N TYR A 38 5.12 -7.82 -5.71
CA TYR A 38 6.08 -6.75 -6.01
C TYR A 38 6.62 -6.09 -4.73
N MET A 39 5.81 -6.05 -3.67
CA MET A 39 6.25 -5.54 -2.36
C MET A 39 7.25 -6.50 -1.72
N ASP A 40 7.01 -7.80 -1.83
CA ASP A 40 7.94 -8.81 -1.33
C ASP A 40 9.26 -8.80 -2.10
N ILE A 41 9.23 -8.62 -3.42
CA ILE A 41 10.43 -8.44 -4.24
C ILE A 41 11.21 -7.20 -3.76
N GLY A 42 10.54 -6.06 -3.57
CA GLY A 42 11.20 -4.84 -3.08
C GLY A 42 11.88 -5.05 -1.71
N LYS A 43 11.22 -5.74 -0.78
CA LYS A 43 11.79 -6.10 0.53
C LYS A 43 13.00 -7.02 0.39
N GLN A 44 12.91 -8.05 -0.47
CA GLN A 44 14.02 -8.97 -0.76
C GLN A 44 15.22 -8.27 -1.42
N GLU A 45 14.97 -7.25 -2.24
CA GLU A 45 15.99 -6.42 -2.87
C GLU A 45 16.60 -5.36 -1.92
N GLY A 46 16.14 -5.31 -0.65
CA GLY A 46 16.69 -4.44 0.38
C GLY A 46 16.00 -3.08 0.49
N ALA A 47 14.79 -2.93 -0.04
CA ALA A 47 13.97 -1.76 0.24
C ALA A 47 13.48 -1.78 1.71
N GLU A 48 13.59 -0.64 2.37
CA GLU A 48 13.03 -0.47 3.71
C GLU A 48 11.57 -0.05 3.57
N VAL A 49 10.67 -0.84 4.14
CA VAL A 49 9.22 -0.58 4.16
C VAL A 49 8.79 -0.39 5.61
N PRO A 50 8.99 0.83 6.17
CA PRO A 50 8.65 1.09 7.57
C PRO A 50 7.14 1.06 7.84
N ILE A 51 6.30 1.31 6.82
CA ILE A 51 4.84 1.37 6.96
C ILE A 51 4.16 0.84 5.68
N GLY A 52 3.17 -0.03 5.87
CA GLY A 52 2.27 -0.54 4.85
C GLY A 52 2.85 -1.66 3.99
N GLY A 53 2.27 -1.85 2.80
CA GLY A 53 2.69 -2.91 1.90
C GLY A 53 2.13 -4.30 2.25
N GLU A 54 0.96 -4.31 2.86
CA GLU A 54 0.21 -5.50 3.22
C GLU A 54 -1.28 -5.29 2.95
N ARG A 55 -2.03 -6.39 2.89
CA ARG A 55 -3.49 -6.32 2.77
C ARG A 55 -4.07 -5.75 4.06
N ASN A 56 -4.92 -4.74 3.92
CA ASN A 56 -5.74 -4.26 5.02
C ASN A 56 -7.11 -4.96 4.98
N VAL A 57 -7.58 -5.45 6.12
CA VAL A 57 -8.94 -6.01 6.24
C VAL A 57 -9.73 -5.08 7.14
N LEU A 58 -10.58 -4.25 6.52
CA LEU A 58 -11.43 -3.33 7.25
C LEU A 58 -12.61 -4.07 7.89
N PRO A 59 -13.16 -3.59 9.02
CA PRO A 59 -14.29 -4.24 9.69
C PRO A 59 -15.61 -4.04 8.93
N GLY A 60 -16.61 -4.85 9.29
CA GLY A 60 -18.00 -4.69 8.82
C GLY A 60 -18.18 -4.96 7.33
N ASP A 61 -18.99 -4.13 6.67
CA ASP A 61 -19.34 -4.28 5.25
C ASP A 61 -18.14 -4.12 4.31
N LEU A 62 -17.02 -3.56 4.81
CA LEU A 62 -15.77 -3.39 4.06
C LEU A 62 -14.81 -4.57 4.18
N ALA A 63 -15.12 -5.60 4.99
CA ALA A 63 -14.27 -6.77 5.20
C ALA A 63 -14.01 -7.58 3.92
N GLY A 64 -14.93 -7.51 2.95
CA GLY A 64 -14.79 -8.13 1.64
C GLY A 64 -13.95 -7.31 0.65
N GLY A 65 -13.58 -6.08 0.98
CA GLY A 65 -12.84 -5.21 0.07
C GLY A 65 -11.37 -5.59 -0.10
N TYR A 66 -10.79 -5.14 -1.21
CA TYR A 66 -9.40 -5.38 -1.57
C TYR A 66 -8.53 -4.19 -1.15
N TYR A 67 -8.42 -3.95 0.15
CA TYR A 67 -7.63 -2.83 0.67
C TYR A 67 -6.17 -3.20 0.82
N VAL A 68 -5.28 -2.26 0.53
CA VAL A 68 -3.83 -2.37 0.71
C VAL A 68 -3.40 -1.21 1.58
N VAL A 69 -2.75 -1.47 2.71
CA VAL A 69 -2.22 -0.40 3.57
C VAL A 69 -1.29 0.47 2.74
N ALA A 70 -1.53 1.78 2.73
CA ALA A 70 -0.74 2.74 1.99
C ALA A 70 0.75 2.56 2.31
N ILE A 71 1.55 2.33 1.27
CA ILE A 71 2.95 1.96 1.42
C ILE A 71 3.86 3.19 1.44
N SER A 72 4.81 3.23 2.37
CA SER A 72 6.00 4.07 2.28
C SER A 72 7.19 3.19 1.90
N ILE A 73 7.68 3.29 0.68
CA ILE A 73 8.92 2.62 0.24
C ILE A 73 10.08 3.61 0.36
N PHE A 74 11.10 3.28 1.14
CA PHE A 74 12.38 3.98 1.12
C PHE A 74 13.43 3.08 0.49
N ALA A 75 13.80 3.40 -0.76
CA ALA A 75 14.86 2.72 -1.48
C ALA A 75 16.25 3.17 -0.99
N MET A 76 17.14 2.23 -0.71
CA MET A 76 18.57 2.52 -0.49
C MET A 76 19.25 2.96 -1.80
N PRO A 77 20.37 3.71 -1.73
CA PRO A 77 21.03 4.26 -2.90
C PRO A 77 21.80 3.16 -3.67
N LYS A 78 21.10 2.36 -4.49
CA LYS A 78 21.63 1.60 -5.65
C LYS A 78 20.60 0.74 -6.41
N ILE A 79 19.31 1.10 -6.45
CA ILE A 79 18.37 0.38 -7.33
C ILE A 79 18.48 0.94 -8.75
N LYS A 80 18.95 0.12 -9.70
CA LYS A 80 19.16 0.50 -11.11
C LYS A 80 17.87 0.58 -11.93
N HIS A 81 16.75 -0.02 -11.51
CA HIS A 81 15.49 0.09 -12.23
C HIS A 81 14.32 -0.11 -11.25
N VAL A 82 13.55 0.94 -10.98
CA VAL A 82 12.17 0.76 -10.52
C VAL A 82 11.32 0.61 -11.78
N VAL A 83 10.90 -0.62 -12.08
CA VAL A 83 9.96 -0.87 -13.20
C VAL A 83 8.56 -0.66 -12.67
N VAL A 84 8.03 0.56 -12.83
CA VAL A 84 6.57 0.76 -12.86
C VAL A 84 6.12 0.43 -14.28
N ARG A 85 5.57 -0.78 -14.49
CA ARG A 85 4.83 -1.08 -15.73
C ARG A 85 3.37 -0.71 -15.50
N PHE A 86 2.90 0.28 -16.25
CA PHE A 86 1.49 0.63 -16.38
C PHE A 86 0.72 -0.51 -17.08
#